data_AF-Q6UZ91-F1
#
_entry.id   AF-Q6UZ91-F1
#
_cell.length_a   1.000
_cell.length_b   1.000
_cell.length_c   1.000
_cell.angle_alpha   90.00
_cell.angle_beta   90.00
_cell.angle_gamma   90.00
#
_symmetry.space_group_name_H-M   'P 1'
#
loop_
_entity.id
_entity.type
_entity.pdbx_description
1 polymer ?
#
loop_
_entity_poly.entity_id
_entity_poly.type
_entity_poly.pdbx_seq_one_letter_code
_entity_poly.pdbx_strand_id
1 'polypeptide(L)' 'FISSKDKKKWLVDTFDGTCTEMEGASIGHVATMNKVPYLVIRAISDKADDSAEMDYPSFAAMAIDNSVALMTEFIKLC' A
#
# COMPACT_ATOMS: atom_id res chain seq x y z
N PHE A 1 -6.42 9.65 0.60
CA PHE A 1 -5.55 9.40 1.76
C PHE A 1 -6.42 9.19 3.00
N ILE A 2 -6.13 8.17 3.81
CA ILE A 2 -6.85 7.87 5.05
C ILE A 2 -5.99 8.33 6.23
N SER A 3 -6.54 9.19 7.08
CA SER A 3 -5.82 9.77 8.21
C SER A 3 -6.59 9.70 9.54
N SER A 4 -7.74 9.02 9.58
CA SER A 4 -8.61 8.95 10.76
C SER A 4 -8.56 7.56 11.40
N LYS A 5 -8.37 7.52 12.72
CA LYS A 5 -8.50 6.29 13.54
C LYS A 5 -9.82 5.57 13.32
N ASP A 6 -10.92 6.31 13.30
CA ASP A 6 -12.26 5.73 13.12
C ASP A 6 -12.40 5.11 11.73
N LYS A 7 -11.89 5.79 10.70
CA LYS A 7 -11.93 5.25 9.34
C LYS A 7 -11.03 4.03 9.19
N LYS A 8 -9.83 4.03 9.78
CA LYS A 8 -8.95 2.85 9.85
C LYS A 8 -9.64 1.69 10.55
N LYS A 9 -10.24 1.92 11.72
CA LYS A 9 -10.99 0.90 12.46
C LYS A 9 -12.12 0.32 11.60
N TRP A 10 -12.90 1.16 10.95
CA TRP A 10 -13.96 0.70 10.06
C TRP A 10 -13.43 -0.16 8.90
N LEU A 11 -12.29 0.21 8.30
CA LEU A 11 -11.66 -0.57 7.22
C LEU A 11 -11.22 -1.96 7.71
N VAL A 12 -10.60 -2.03 8.90
CA VAL A 12 -10.22 -3.29 9.53
C VAL A 12 -11.46 -4.13 9.83
N ASP A 13 -12.46 -3.57 10.51
CA ASP A 13 -13.66 -4.32 10.92
C ASP A 13 -14.50 -4.79 9.71
N THR A 14 -14.52 -4.01 8.62
CA THR A 14 -15.37 -4.29 7.44
C THR A 14 -14.69 -5.23 6.44
N PHE A 15 -13.38 -5.10 6.25
CA PHE A 15 -12.66 -5.78 5.17
C PHE A 15 -11.51 -6.66 5.63
N ASP A 16 -11.22 -6.71 6.94
CA ASP A 16 -10.01 -7.34 7.50
C ASP A 16 -8.72 -6.82 6.83
N GLY A 17 -8.74 -5.53 6.48
CA GLY A 17 -7.66 -4.88 5.73
C GLY A 17 -6.42 -4.65 6.60
N THR A 18 -5.25 -5.10 6.12
CA THR A 18 -3.97 -4.94 6.82
C THR A 18 -3.23 -3.64 6.46
N CYS A 19 -3.58 -3.03 5.32
CA CYS A 19 -3.10 -1.71 4.89
C CYS A 19 -4.15 -1.03 3.99
N THR A 20 -3.96 0.26 3.70
CA THR A 20 -4.78 1.01 2.75
C THR A 20 -3.88 1.87 1.86
N GLU A 21 -4.28 1.99 0.60
CA GLU A 21 -3.59 2.75 -0.44
C GLU A 21 -4.64 3.27 -1.45
N MET A 22 -4.25 3.77 -2.62
CA MET A 22 -5.14 4.54 -3.50
C MET A 22 -5.29 3.97 -4.93
N GLU A 23 -4.57 2.91 -5.31
CA GLU A 23 -4.48 2.44 -6.70
C GLU A 23 -4.59 0.91 -6.89
N GLY A 24 -4.12 0.10 -5.94
CA GLY A 24 -3.83 -1.33 -6.08
C GLY A 24 -5.04 -2.18 -6.40
N ALA A 25 -6.18 -1.90 -5.76
CA ALA A 25 -7.44 -2.58 -6.09
C ALA A 25 -7.92 -2.27 -7.51
N SER A 26 -7.75 -1.03 -7.99
CA SER A 26 -8.10 -0.62 -9.36
C SER A 26 -7.21 -1.34 -10.38
N ILE A 27 -5.91 -1.38 -10.14
CA ILE A 27 -4.94 -2.11 -10.97
C ILE A 27 -5.30 -3.61 -11.02
N GLY A 28 -5.54 -4.22 -9.85
CA GLY A 28 -5.93 -5.64 -9.76
C GLY A 28 -7.25 -5.94 -10.47
N HIS A 29 -8.22 -5.04 -10.38
CA HIS A 29 -9.49 -5.17 -11.08
C HIS A 29 -9.29 -5.18 -12.61
N VAL A 30 -8.55 -4.22 -13.16
CA VAL A 30 -8.26 -4.16 -14.60
C VAL A 30 -7.44 -5.36 -15.07
N ALA A 31 -6.42 -5.77 -14.32
CA ALA A 31 -5.59 -6.94 -14.65
C ALA A 31 -6.43 -8.23 -14.68
N THR A 32 -7.30 -8.42 -13.68
CA THR A 32 -8.23 -9.56 -13.61
C THR A 32 -9.17 -9.60 -14.81
N MET A 33 -9.78 -8.47 -15.17
CA MET A 33 -10.66 -8.37 -16.35
C MET A 33 -9.94 -8.75 -17.65
N ASN A 34 -8.65 -8.46 -17.76
CA ASN A 34 -7.84 -8.76 -18.93
C ASN A 34 -7.09 -10.10 -18.84
N LYS A 35 -7.34 -10.90 -17.79
CA LYS A 35 -6.65 -12.19 -17.54
C LYS A 35 -5.12 -12.07 -17.49
N VAL A 36 -4.62 -10.94 -16.97
CA VAL A 36 -3.19 -10.68 -16.77
C VAL A 36 -2.85 -10.96 -15.30
N PRO A 37 -1.89 -11.85 -14.99
CA PRO A 37 -1.39 -12.02 -13.63
C PRO A 37 -0.85 -10.70 -13.09
N TYR A 38 -1.13 -10.41 -11.81
CA TYR A 38 -0.66 -9.18 -11.19
C TYR A 38 -0.20 -9.42 -9.75
N LEU A 39 0.67 -8.54 -9.27
CA LEU A 39 1.15 -8.48 -7.91
C LEU A 39 1.20 -7.02 -7.47
N VAL A 40 0.63 -6.71 -6.31
CA VAL A 40 0.76 -5.39 -5.67
C VAL A 40 1.63 -5.57 -4.42
N ILE A 41 2.70 -4.79 -4.34
CA ILE A 41 3.60 -4.75 -3.19
C ILE A 41 3.59 -3.33 -2.64
N ARG A 42 3.51 -3.19 -1.32
CA ARG A 42 3.53 -1.90 -0.62
C ARG A 42 4.50 -1.95 0.54
N ALA A 43 5.38 -0.96 0.64
CA ALA A 43 6.04 -0.59 1.88
C ALA A 43 5.21 0.50 2.58
N ILE A 44 5.12 0.42 3.91
CA ILE A 44 4.27 1.29 4.71
C ILE A 44 4.95 2.64 4.96
N SER A 45 4.31 3.74 4.53
CA SER A 45 4.76 5.12 4.75
C SER A 45 4.22 5.75 6.04
N ASP A 46 3.07 5.29 6.53
CA ASP A 46 2.40 5.83 7.71
C ASP A 46 1.36 4.85 8.27
N LYS A 47 0.74 5.22 9.39
CA LYS A 47 -0.18 4.36 10.14
C LYS A 47 -1.66 4.60 9.82
N ALA A 48 -2.01 5.57 8.99
CA ALA A 48 -3.38 5.95 8.65
C ALA A 48 -4.28 6.26 9.88
N ASP A 49 -3.71 6.78 10.97
CA ASP A 49 -4.40 6.93 12.26
C ASP A 49 -4.10 8.24 12.99
N ASP A 50 -4.03 9.36 12.26
CA ASP A 50 -3.77 10.73 12.74
C ASP A 50 -2.38 10.99 13.36
N SER A 51 -1.60 9.95 13.68
CA SER A 51 -0.24 10.12 14.22
C SER A 51 0.80 10.52 13.17
N ALA A 52 0.38 10.78 11.94
CA ALA A 52 1.26 11.00 10.78
C ALA A 52 1.76 12.45 10.63
N GLU A 53 1.37 13.36 11.54
CA GLU A 53 1.65 14.80 11.42
C GLU A 53 3.14 15.18 11.45
N MET A 54 4.06 14.26 11.78
CA MET A 54 5.48 14.63 11.92
C MET A 54 6.46 14.06 10.89
N ASP A 55 6.11 13.12 9.99
CA ASP A 55 7.11 12.71 8.97
C ASP A 55 6.65 11.87 7.75
N TYR A 56 5.43 12.07 7.22
CA TYR A 56 5.02 11.34 6.00
C TYR A 56 6.05 11.46 4.85
N PRO A 57 6.63 12.63 4.54
CA PRO A 57 7.61 12.74 3.45
C PRO A 57 8.86 11.87 3.63
N SER A 58 9.47 11.81 4.83
CA SER A 58 10.67 10.99 5.01
C SER A 58 10.35 9.51 5.04
N PHE A 59 9.25 9.11 5.69
CA PHE A 59 8.85 7.70 5.66
C PHE A 59 8.39 7.24 4.28
N ALA A 60 7.76 8.12 3.49
CA ALA A 60 7.47 7.84 2.10
C ALA A 60 8.75 7.64 1.26
N ALA A 61 9.79 8.45 1.50
CA ALA A 61 11.10 8.27 0.87
C ALA A 61 11.73 6.92 1.24
N MET A 62 11.72 6.55 2.52
CA MET A 62 12.21 5.22 2.94
C MET A 62 11.36 4.07 2.39
N ALA A 63 10.04 4.26 2.32
CA ALA A 63 9.12 3.26 1.79
C ALA A 63 9.35 3.02 0.29
N ILE A 64 9.62 4.07 -0.50
CA ILE A 64 9.91 3.89 -1.92
C ILE A 64 11.25 3.18 -2.13
N ASP A 65 12.30 3.50 -1.36
CA ASP A 65 13.59 2.81 -1.43
C ASP A 65 13.43 1.30 -1.17
N ASN A 66 12.70 0.94 -0.10
CA ASN A 66 12.41 -0.47 0.23
C ASN A 66 11.59 -1.16 -0.85
N SER A 67 10.58 -0.48 -1.40
CA SER A 67 9.71 -1.04 -2.45
C SER A 67 10.49 -1.30 -3.74
N VAL A 68 11.36 -0.38 -4.14
CA VAL A 68 12.21 -0.52 -5.33
C VAL A 68 13.24 -1.62 -5.15
N ALA A 69 13.89 -1.70 -3.99
CA ALA A 69 14.86 -2.75 -3.68
C ALA A 69 14.21 -4.15 -3.79
N LEU A 70 13.05 -4.34 -3.15
CA LEU A 70 12.33 -5.60 -3.22
C LEU A 70 11.89 -5.94 -4.64
N MET A 71 11.30 -4.98 -5.36
CA MET A 71 10.85 -5.19 -6.74
C MET A 71 12.01 -5.57 -7.67
N THR A 72 13.17 -4.93 -7.50
CA THR A 72 14.38 -5.21 -8.29
C THR A 72 14.87 -6.64 -8.07
N GLU A 73 14.87 -7.13 -6.83
CA GLU A 73 15.24 -8.53 -6.55
C GLU A 73 14.16 -9.51 -7.02
N PHE A 74 12.88 -9.17 -6.88
CA PHE A 74 11.77 -10.01 -7.34
C PHE A 74 11.84 -10.24 -8.86
N ILE A 75 12.09 -9.19 -9.65
CA ILE A 75 12.19 -9.30 -11.11
C ILE A 75 13.33 -10.22 -11.55
N LYS A 76 14.43 -10.31 -10.80
CA LYS A 76 15.55 -11.22 -11.11
C LYS A 76 15.21 -12.70 -10.91
N LEU A 77 14.17 -13.00 -10.13
CA LEU A 77 13.71 -14.36 -9.84
C LEU A 77 12.63 -14.85 -10.83
N CYS A 78 12.07 -13.94 -11.63
CA CYS A 78 11.11 -14.23 -12.69
C CYS A 78 11.81 -14.59 -14.00
#